data_AF-A0A818GZ11-F1
#
_entry.id   AF-A0A818GZ11-F1
#
_cell.length_a   1.000
_cell.length_b   1.000
_cell.length_c   1.000
_cell.angle_alpha   90.00
_cell.angle_beta   90.00
_cell.angle_gamma   90.00
#
_symmetry.space_group_name_H-M   'P 1'
#
loop_
_entity.id
_entity.type
_entity.pdbx_description
1 polymer ?
#
loop_
_entity_poly.entity_id
_entity_poly.type
_entity_poly.pdbx_seq_one_letter_code
_entity_poly.pdbx_strand_id
1 'polypeptide(L)'
;MSMLNKFTIFTLKKFIQYFFFIFLYLSNIINDFNQRQQELIQLINEGKQLIEKNLITDHYTFTKLEQRWQLIIKNILNKQQEIKNIIKLWLSYQNYLESYYRLLKNKYDLEQEQLQSPTINLINQIKQGTYISVTKNEELKNLLEKIYETNRKLITYSDNKTQAILEKEWNDLQKSANDIDINIKSKSETLITLLVRYNDLDRALDNLSTEIKSIRTFQQQPTDEFDQFILQCQVNKF
;
A
#
# COMPACT_ATOMS: atom_id res chain seq x y z
N MET A 1 16.50 7.12 5.48
CA MET A 1 16.54 6.89 4.01
C MET A 1 16.72 5.42 3.57
N SER A 2 16.79 4.40 4.44
CA SER A 2 17.59 3.19 4.12
C SER A 2 16.92 1.80 3.98
N MET A 3 15.61 1.59 4.22
CA MET A 3 15.01 0.25 4.02
C MET A 3 13.84 0.22 3.02
N LEU A 4 12.81 1.07 3.19
CA LEU A 4 11.67 1.09 2.26
C LEU A 4 12.10 1.36 0.81
N ASN A 5 12.93 2.39 0.59
CA ASN A 5 13.37 2.78 -0.76
C ASN A 5 14.26 1.72 -1.44
N LYS A 6 15.09 0.99 -0.69
CA LYS A 6 15.92 -0.07 -1.28
C LYS A 6 15.12 -1.33 -1.56
N PHE A 7 14.17 -1.68 -0.68
CA PHE A 7 13.39 -2.90 -0.81
C PHE A 7 12.29 -2.78 -1.88
N THR A 8 11.52 -1.69 -1.89
CA THR A 8 10.46 -1.46 -2.89
C THR A 8 11.00 -1.22 -4.30
N ILE A 9 12.07 -0.43 -4.47
CA ILE A 9 12.60 -0.14 -5.81
C ILE A 9 13.28 -1.38 -6.42
N PHE A 10 13.94 -2.21 -5.61
CA PHE A 10 14.68 -3.37 -6.11
C PHE A 10 13.78 -4.56 -6.47
N THR A 11 12.75 -4.84 -5.64
CA THR A 11 11.80 -5.93 -5.92
C THR A 11 10.83 -5.54 -7.03
N LEU A 12 10.29 -4.31 -7.02
CA LEU A 12 9.34 -3.86 -8.03
C LEU A 12 9.98 -3.71 -9.42
N LYS A 13 11.22 -3.19 -9.55
CA LYS A 13 11.89 -3.11 -10.87
C LYS A 13 12.17 -4.49 -11.46
N LYS A 14 12.72 -5.42 -10.68
CA LYS A 14 12.99 -6.78 -11.18
C LYS A 14 11.71 -7.51 -11.53
N PHE A 15 10.66 -7.35 -10.71
CA PHE A 15 9.35 -7.92 -10.97
C PHE A 15 8.71 -7.37 -12.24
N ILE A 16 8.67 -6.05 -12.42
CA ILE A 16 8.15 -5.39 -13.62
C ILE A 16 8.92 -5.86 -14.86
N GLN A 17 10.25 -5.98 -14.77
CA GLN A 17 11.08 -6.38 -15.92
C GLN A 17 10.85 -7.84 -16.32
N TYR A 18 10.79 -8.78 -15.36
CA TYR A 18 10.45 -10.18 -15.64
C TYR A 18 9.02 -10.33 -16.16
N PHE A 19 8.07 -9.61 -15.57
CA PHE A 19 6.68 -9.64 -15.98
C PHE A 19 6.47 -9.04 -17.38
N PHE A 20 7.17 -7.95 -17.72
CA PHE A 20 7.10 -7.34 -19.05
C PHE A 20 7.60 -8.31 -20.13
N PHE A 21 8.68 -9.07 -19.84
CA PHE A 21 9.16 -10.13 -20.74
C PHE A 21 8.15 -11.25 -20.93
N ILE A 22 7.54 -11.72 -19.83
CA ILE A 22 6.49 -12.76 -19.88
C ILE A 22 5.27 -12.24 -20.66
N PHE A 23 4.87 -10.99 -20.46
CA PHE A 23 3.75 -10.37 -21.15
C PHE A 23 3.99 -10.23 -22.65
N LEU A 24 5.17 -9.75 -23.07
CA LEU A 24 5.56 -9.66 -24.49
C LEU A 24 5.58 -11.03 -25.15
N TYR A 25 6.13 -12.03 -24.46
CA TYR A 25 6.18 -13.40 -24.94
C TYR A 25 4.78 -14.00 -25.11
N LEU A 26 3.89 -13.82 -24.12
CA LEU A 26 2.50 -14.23 -24.21
C LEU A 26 1.76 -13.51 -25.34
N SER A 27 1.97 -12.20 -25.51
CA SER A 27 1.32 -11.43 -26.57
C SER A 27 1.71 -11.94 -27.96
N ASN A 28 2.97 -12.31 -28.16
CA ASN A 28 3.43 -12.89 -29.43
C ASN A 28 2.81 -14.27 -29.69
N ILE A 29 2.74 -15.13 -28.68
CA ILE A 29 2.07 -16.44 -28.79
C ILE A 29 0.59 -16.28 -29.14
N ILE A 30 -0.10 -15.33 -28.52
CA ILE A 30 -1.53 -15.07 -28.79
C ILE A 30 -1.73 -14.57 -30.23
N ASN A 31 -0.82 -13.73 -30.74
CA ASN A 31 -0.92 -13.22 -32.10
C ASN A 31 -0.66 -14.32 -33.15
N ASP A 32 0.39 -15.13 -32.99
CA ASP A 32 0.66 -16.29 -33.87
C ASP A 32 -0.53 -17.27 -33.87
N PHE A 33 -1.10 -17.51 -32.69
CA PHE A 33 -2.28 -18.35 -32.56
C PHE A 33 -3.52 -17.80 -33.27
N ASN A 34 -3.83 -16.51 -33.09
CA ASN A 34 -4.96 -15.86 -33.76
C ASN A 34 -4.81 -15.91 -35.29
N GLN A 35 -3.59 -15.71 -35.80
CA GLN A 35 -3.32 -15.78 -37.23
C GLN A 35 -3.57 -17.18 -37.78
N ARG A 36 -3.00 -18.22 -37.16
CA ARG A 36 -3.23 -19.62 -37.56
C ARG A 36 -4.69 -20.02 -37.47
N GLN A 37 -5.44 -19.46 -36.52
CA GLN A 37 -6.88 -19.69 -36.42
C GLN A 37 -7.63 -19.14 -37.64
N GLN A 38 -7.27 -17.95 -38.12
CA GLN A 38 -7.89 -17.36 -39.32
C GLN A 38 -7.59 -18.19 -40.57
N GLU A 39 -6.34 -18.60 -40.76
CA GLU A 39 -5.91 -19.47 -41.86
C GLU A 39 -6.70 -20.79 -41.87
N LEU A 40 -6.92 -21.39 -40.70
CA LEU A 40 -7.68 -22.64 -40.58
C LEU A 40 -9.18 -22.48 -40.88
N ILE A 41 -9.80 -21.39 -40.44
CA ILE A 41 -11.21 -21.09 -40.76
C ILE A 41 -11.40 -20.98 -42.28
N GLN A 42 -10.45 -20.33 -42.94
CA GLN A 42 -10.46 -20.19 -44.39
C GLN A 42 -10.38 -21.55 -45.10
N LEU A 43 -9.43 -22.41 -44.69
CA LEU A 43 -9.29 -23.76 -45.26
C LEU A 43 -10.55 -24.62 -45.11
N ILE A 44 -11.27 -24.53 -43.98
CA ILE A 44 -12.53 -25.26 -43.79
C ILE A 44 -13.60 -24.76 -44.77
N ASN A 45 -13.71 -23.44 -44.95
CA ASN A 45 -14.67 -22.85 -45.87
C ASN A 45 -14.39 -23.25 -47.33
N GLU A 46 -13.11 -23.26 -47.72
CA GLU A 46 -12.66 -23.75 -49.03
C GLU A 46 -13.03 -25.22 -49.24
N GLY A 47 -12.79 -26.06 -48.22
CA GLY A 47 -13.16 -27.48 -48.24
C GLY A 47 -14.67 -27.72 -48.41
N LYS A 48 -15.51 -26.92 -47.75
CA LYS A 48 -16.98 -26.98 -47.90
C LYS A 48 -17.41 -26.65 -49.32
N GLN A 49 -16.83 -25.61 -49.93
CA GLN A 49 -17.14 -25.22 -51.30
C GLN A 49 -16.74 -26.31 -52.31
N LEU A 50 -15.62 -27.00 -52.09
CA LEU A 50 -15.19 -28.10 -52.97
C LEU A 50 -16.17 -29.28 -52.93
N ILE A 51 -16.76 -29.54 -51.77
CA ILE A 51 -17.78 -30.57 -51.60
C ILE A 51 -19.11 -30.18 -52.23
N GLU A 52 -19.57 -28.94 -52.01
CA GLU A 52 -20.79 -28.43 -52.64
C GLU A 52 -20.71 -28.48 -54.17
N LYS A 53 -19.50 -28.30 -54.73
CA LYS A 53 -19.23 -28.40 -56.18
C LYS A 53 -19.07 -29.84 -56.67
N ASN A 54 -19.28 -30.86 -55.83
CA ASN A 54 -19.05 -32.28 -56.14
C ASN A 54 -17.62 -32.60 -56.62
N LEU A 55 -16.63 -31.76 -56.30
CA LEU A 55 -15.23 -31.98 -56.67
C LEU A 55 -14.52 -32.98 -55.74
N ILE A 56 -15.11 -33.25 -54.57
CA ILE A 56 -14.65 -34.25 -53.61
C ILE A 56 -15.81 -35.22 -53.34
N THR A 57 -15.58 -36.51 -53.59
CA THR A 57 -16.58 -37.58 -53.44
C THR A 57 -16.60 -38.20 -52.04
N ASP A 58 -15.51 -38.12 -51.28
CA ASP A 58 -15.44 -38.66 -49.91
C ASP A 58 -15.99 -37.67 -48.87
N HIS A 59 -17.30 -37.48 -48.93
CA HIS A 59 -18.06 -36.63 -48.02
C HIS A 59 -17.93 -37.06 -46.56
N TYR A 60 -17.79 -38.37 -46.32
CA TYR A 60 -17.71 -38.96 -45.00
C TYR A 60 -16.41 -38.60 -44.29
N THR A 61 -15.26 -38.76 -44.97
CA THR A 61 -13.96 -38.38 -44.43
C THR A 61 -13.87 -36.88 -44.16
N PHE A 62 -14.42 -36.06 -45.05
CA PHE A 62 -14.49 -34.62 -44.81
C PHE A 62 -15.35 -34.25 -43.60
N THR A 63 -16.55 -34.84 -43.48
CA THR A 63 -17.44 -34.58 -42.33
C THR A 63 -16.77 -34.94 -41.01
N LYS A 64 -16.03 -36.07 -40.96
CA LYS A 64 -15.22 -36.44 -39.78
C LYS A 64 -14.10 -35.44 -39.49
N LEU A 65 -13.41 -34.97 -40.53
CA LEU A 65 -12.36 -33.96 -40.40
C LEU A 65 -12.95 -32.65 -39.83
N GLU A 66 -14.08 -32.21 -40.38
CA GLU A 66 -14.80 -31.02 -39.93
C GLU A 66 -15.19 -31.15 -38.45
N GLN A 67 -15.82 -32.25 -38.05
CA GLN A 67 -16.22 -32.47 -36.65
C GLN A 67 -15.04 -32.44 -35.69
N ARG A 68 -13.93 -33.11 -36.04
CA ARG A 68 -12.69 -33.06 -35.25
C ARG A 68 -12.16 -31.63 -35.16
N TRP A 69 -12.23 -30.87 -36.25
CA TRP A 69 -11.73 -29.50 -36.29
C TRP A 69 -12.61 -28.56 -35.45
N GLN A 70 -13.93 -28.70 -35.52
CA GLN A 70 -14.86 -27.96 -34.67
C GLN A 70 -14.58 -28.20 -33.18
N LEU A 71 -14.28 -29.45 -32.80
CA LEU A 71 -13.89 -29.78 -31.42
C LEU A 71 -12.57 -29.10 -31.02
N ILE A 72 -11.55 -29.14 -31.89
CA ILE A 72 -10.26 -28.48 -31.65
C ILE A 72 -10.46 -26.96 -31.52
N ILE A 73 -11.22 -26.33 -32.41
CA ILE A 73 -11.55 -24.89 -32.37
C ILE A 73 -12.24 -24.53 -31.06
N LYS A 74 -13.25 -25.31 -30.65
CA LYS A 74 -13.94 -25.08 -29.37
C LYS A 74 -12.97 -25.13 -28.19
N ASN A 75 -12.08 -26.12 -28.16
CA ASN A 75 -11.07 -26.23 -27.10
C ASN A 75 -10.08 -25.06 -27.12
N ILE A 76 -9.65 -24.66 -28.31
CA ILE A 76 -8.78 -23.50 -28.57
C ILE A 76 -9.42 -22.21 -28.06
N LEU A 77 -10.67 -21.94 -28.42
CA LEU A 77 -11.40 -20.75 -28.00
C LEU A 77 -11.59 -20.71 -26.48
N ASN A 78 -11.91 -21.86 -25.87
CA ASN A 78 -11.99 -21.98 -24.42
C ASN A 78 -10.64 -21.65 -23.75
N LYS A 79 -9.54 -22.22 -24.25
CA LYS A 79 -8.20 -21.94 -23.75
C LYS A 79 -7.79 -20.48 -23.94
N GLN A 80 -8.14 -19.87 -25.07
CA GLN A 80 -7.91 -18.47 -25.31
C GLN A 80 -8.67 -17.59 -24.31
N GLN A 81 -9.92 -17.93 -24.00
CA GLN A 81 -10.71 -17.22 -23.01
C GLN A 81 -10.15 -17.37 -21.58
N GLU A 82 -9.68 -18.57 -21.22
CA GLU A 82 -8.96 -18.81 -19.97
C GLU A 82 -7.70 -17.92 -19.88
N ILE A 83 -6.87 -17.87 -20.92
CA ILE A 83 -5.67 -17.03 -20.96
C ILE A 83 -6.04 -15.54 -20.82
N LYS A 84 -7.07 -15.05 -21.52
CA LYS A 84 -7.55 -13.66 -21.38
C LYS A 84 -7.96 -13.34 -19.93
N ASN A 85 -8.61 -14.28 -19.25
CA ASN A 85 -9.02 -14.10 -17.86
C ASN A 85 -7.80 -14.08 -16.93
N ILE A 86 -6.81 -14.95 -17.16
CA ILE A 86 -5.55 -14.96 -16.41
C ILE A 86 -4.79 -13.64 -16.57
N ILE A 87 -4.73 -13.08 -17.78
CA ILE A 87 -4.10 -11.77 -18.03
C ILE A 87 -4.80 -10.66 -17.23
N LYS A 88 -6.15 -10.64 -17.22
CA LYS A 88 -6.91 -9.67 -16.43
C LYS A 88 -6.63 -9.80 -14.92
N LEU A 89 -6.50 -11.02 -14.42
CA LEU A 89 -6.14 -11.28 -13.02
C LEU A 89 -4.74 -10.73 -12.70
N TRP A 90 -3.77 -10.99 -13.56
CA TRP A 90 -2.41 -10.47 -13.41
C TRP A 90 -2.36 -8.95 -13.41
N LEU A 91 -3.05 -8.28 -14.34
CA LEU A 91 -3.12 -6.81 -14.37
C LEU A 91 -3.79 -6.25 -13.11
N SER A 92 -4.83 -6.90 -12.61
CA SER A 92 -5.48 -6.50 -11.36
C SER A 92 -4.54 -6.63 -10.17
N TYR A 93 -3.80 -7.74 -10.09
CA TYR A 93 -2.79 -7.98 -9.05
C TYR A 93 -1.73 -6.87 -9.04
N GLN A 94 -1.23 -6.48 -10.22
CA GLN A 94 -0.26 -5.40 -10.36
C GLN A 94 -0.82 -4.05 -9.88
N ASN A 95 -2.02 -3.68 -10.33
CA ASN A 95 -2.64 -2.42 -9.94
C ASN A 95 -2.85 -2.33 -8.43
N TYR A 96 -3.21 -3.44 -7.78
CA TYR A 96 -3.35 -3.48 -6.33
C TYR A 96 -2.01 -3.36 -5.61
N LEU A 97 -0.97 -4.06 -6.07
CA LEU A 97 0.39 -3.92 -5.52
C LEU A 97 0.89 -2.48 -5.64
N GLU A 98 0.76 -1.86 -6.81
CA GLU A 98 1.18 -0.48 -7.03
C GLU A 98 0.43 0.50 -6.11
N SER A 99 -0.90 0.34 -6.02
CA SER A 99 -1.73 1.15 -5.13
C SER A 99 -1.31 0.99 -3.67
N TYR A 100 -1.05 -0.25 -3.24
CA TYR A 100 -0.61 -0.57 -1.89
C TYR A 100 0.74 0.11 -1.58
N TYR A 101 1.75 -0.06 -2.43
CA TYR A 101 3.05 0.56 -2.21
C TYR A 101 3.01 2.09 -2.23
N ARG A 102 2.18 2.69 -3.09
CA ARG A 102 1.99 4.15 -3.13
C ARG A 102 1.40 4.68 -1.82
N LEU A 103 0.32 4.04 -1.33
CA LEU A 103 -0.31 4.40 -0.05
C LEU A 103 0.65 4.23 1.13
N LEU A 104 1.37 3.11 1.15
CA LEU A 104 2.38 2.81 2.17
C LEU A 104 3.49 3.87 2.22
N LYS A 105 4.00 4.26 1.05
CA LYS A 105 5.03 5.31 0.92
C LYS A 105 4.52 6.66 1.42
N ASN A 106 3.33 7.08 0.97
CA ASN A 106 2.74 8.35 1.39
C ASN A 106 2.56 8.41 2.91
N LYS A 107 2.11 7.31 3.54
CA LYS A 107 1.98 7.22 5.00
C LYS A 107 3.33 7.33 5.71
N TYR A 108 4.34 6.61 5.22
CA TYR A 108 5.69 6.69 5.79
C TYR A 108 6.27 8.10 5.69
N ASP A 109 6.13 8.76 4.53
CA ASP A 109 6.66 10.11 4.31
C ASP A 109 5.96 11.13 5.23
N LEU A 110 4.63 11.06 5.35
CA LEU A 110 3.85 11.90 6.28
C LEU A 110 4.30 11.74 7.74
N GLU A 111 4.54 10.51 8.20
CA GLU A 111 5.04 10.28 9.56
C GLU A 111 6.44 10.84 9.79
N GLN A 112 7.32 10.75 8.79
CA GLN A 112 8.67 11.29 8.91
C GLN A 112 8.66 12.83 8.99
N GLU A 113 7.82 13.49 8.20
CA GLU A 113 7.64 14.95 8.28
C GLU A 113 7.12 15.39 9.64
N GLN A 114 6.11 14.69 10.18
CA GLN A 114 5.56 14.97 11.51
C GLN A 114 6.60 14.79 12.63
N LEU A 115 7.56 13.88 12.46
CA LEU A 115 8.61 13.60 13.44
C LEU A 115 9.77 14.60 13.39
N GLN A 116 10.10 15.15 12.22
CA GLN A 116 11.24 16.07 12.06
C GLN A 116 10.92 17.50 12.50
N SER A 117 9.66 17.92 12.39
CA SER A 117 9.21 19.22 12.89
C SER A 117 7.80 19.08 13.47
N PRO A 118 7.68 18.61 14.74
CA PRO A 118 6.38 18.56 15.39
C PRO A 118 5.82 19.97 15.49
N THR A 119 4.88 20.29 14.61
CA THR A 119 4.25 21.62 14.57
C THR A 119 3.34 21.76 15.78
N ILE A 120 3.14 22.98 16.30
CA ILE A 120 2.16 23.27 17.37
C ILE A 120 0.77 22.69 17.03
N ASN A 121 0.41 22.64 15.74
CA ASN A 121 -0.80 21.97 15.26
C ASN A 121 -0.83 20.46 15.52
N LEU A 122 0.29 19.74 15.38
CA LEU A 122 0.38 18.32 15.69
C LEU A 122 0.19 18.09 17.19
N ILE A 123 0.84 18.91 18.02
CA ILE A 123 0.70 18.89 19.48
C ILE A 123 -0.76 19.18 19.88
N ASN A 124 -1.41 20.15 19.24
CA ASN A 124 -2.81 20.50 19.50
C ASN A 124 -3.80 19.43 19.03
N GLN A 125 -3.55 18.78 17.89
CA GLN A 125 -4.35 17.64 17.42
C GLN A 125 -4.22 16.45 18.37
N ILE A 126 -3.00 16.16 18.86
CA ILE A 126 -2.78 15.13 19.88
C ILE A 126 -3.50 15.51 21.20
N LYS A 127 -3.40 16.76 21.66
CA LYS A 127 -4.09 17.27 22.87
C LYS A 127 -5.62 17.16 22.77
N GLN A 128 -6.19 17.36 21.59
CA GLN A 128 -7.64 17.31 21.36
C GLN A 128 -8.18 15.88 21.10
N GLY A 129 -7.31 14.86 21.11
CA GLY A 129 -7.69 13.49 20.72
C GLY A 129 -8.08 13.36 19.23
N THR A 130 -7.89 14.42 18.44
CA THR A 130 -8.10 14.48 16.99
C THR A 130 -6.84 14.14 16.20
N TYR A 131 -5.76 13.76 16.89
CA TYR A 131 -4.68 13.01 16.27
C TYR A 131 -5.28 11.70 15.80
N ILE A 132 -5.75 11.75 14.56
CA ILE A 132 -5.94 10.59 13.72
C ILE A 132 -4.52 10.07 13.57
N SER A 133 -4.12 9.24 14.54
CA SER A 133 -3.14 8.23 14.27
C SER A 133 -3.53 7.65 12.92
N VAL A 134 -2.53 7.31 12.13
CA VAL A 134 -2.64 6.69 10.81
C VAL A 134 -3.50 5.38 10.82
N THR A 135 -4.13 5.05 11.95
CA THR A 135 -5.06 3.95 12.31
C THR A 135 -6.33 3.80 11.50
N LYS A 136 -6.70 4.67 10.56
CA LYS A 136 -7.57 4.20 9.46
C LYS A 136 -6.71 3.52 8.41
N ASN A 137 -6.18 2.36 8.79
CA ASN A 137 -5.47 1.45 7.90
C ASN A 137 -6.42 0.60 7.04
N GLU A 138 -7.71 0.94 7.04
CA GLU A 138 -8.76 0.21 6.35
C GLU A 138 -8.50 0.12 4.84
N GLU A 139 -8.00 1.18 4.22
CA GLU A 139 -7.67 1.18 2.80
C GLU A 139 -6.49 0.26 2.48
N LEU A 140 -5.44 0.23 3.33
CA LEU A 140 -4.31 -0.69 3.17
C LEU A 140 -4.71 -2.14 3.44
N LYS A 141 -5.58 -2.39 4.43
CA LYS A 141 -6.15 -3.71 4.71
C LYS A 141 -6.99 -4.23 3.54
N ASN A 142 -7.88 -3.39 3.03
CA ASN A 142 -8.71 -3.73 1.86
C ASN A 142 -7.84 -4.01 0.62
N LEU A 143 -6.74 -3.28 0.42
CA LEU A 143 -5.81 -3.56 -0.65
C LEU A 143 -5.05 -4.88 -0.43
N LEU A 144 -4.57 -5.15 0.78
CA LEU A 144 -3.93 -6.43 1.12
C LEU A 144 -4.84 -7.62 0.88
N GLU A 145 -6.12 -7.51 1.25
CA GLU A 145 -7.12 -8.55 1.01
C GLU A 145 -7.32 -8.79 -0.50
N LYS A 146 -7.47 -7.72 -1.30
CA LYS A 146 -7.56 -7.83 -2.77
C LYS A 146 -6.30 -8.45 -3.40
N ILE A 147 -5.12 -8.09 -2.89
CA ILE A 147 -3.84 -8.67 -3.32
C ILE A 147 -3.82 -10.17 -3.00
N TYR A 148 -4.22 -10.54 -1.78
CA TYR A 148 -4.29 -11.94 -1.33
C TYR A 148 -5.24 -12.76 -2.20
N GLU A 149 -6.49 -12.32 -2.36
CA GLU A 149 -7.49 -13.02 -3.17
C GLU A 149 -7.03 -13.21 -4.61
N THR A 150 -6.44 -12.17 -5.20
CA THR A 150 -5.96 -12.23 -6.58
C THR A 150 -4.74 -13.16 -6.69
N ASN A 151 -3.82 -13.12 -5.72
CA ASN A 151 -2.68 -14.03 -5.63
C ASN A 151 -3.13 -15.49 -5.53
N ARG A 152 -4.13 -15.80 -4.69
CA ARG A 152 -4.70 -17.16 -4.59
C ARG A 152 -5.31 -17.63 -5.91
N LYS A 153 -6.04 -16.76 -6.62
CA LYS A 153 -6.57 -17.07 -7.96
C LYS A 153 -5.45 -17.34 -8.96
N LEU A 154 -4.38 -16.54 -8.97
CA LEU A 154 -3.25 -16.73 -9.88
C LEU A 154 -2.54 -18.06 -9.64
N ILE A 155 -2.40 -18.48 -8.37
CA ILE A 155 -1.79 -19.78 -8.03
C ILE A 155 -2.56 -20.95 -8.64
N THR A 156 -3.89 -20.90 -8.70
CA THR A 156 -4.68 -22.00 -9.29
C THR A 156 -4.44 -22.24 -10.78
N TYR A 157 -3.86 -21.25 -11.48
CA TYR A 157 -3.53 -21.32 -12.91
C TYR A 157 -2.02 -21.42 -13.17
N SER A 158 -1.21 -21.54 -12.12
CA SER A 158 0.24 -21.44 -12.20
C SER A 158 0.89 -22.82 -12.14
N ASP A 159 2.07 -22.94 -12.77
CA ASP A 159 2.95 -24.08 -12.54
C ASP A 159 3.62 -23.98 -11.15
N ASN A 160 4.23 -25.07 -10.69
CA ASN A 160 4.86 -25.13 -9.36
C ASN A 160 5.91 -24.03 -9.14
N LYS A 161 6.62 -23.63 -10.19
CA LYS A 161 7.65 -22.59 -10.12
C LYS A 161 7.03 -21.21 -9.92
N THR A 162 5.99 -20.90 -10.69
CA THR A 162 5.26 -19.62 -10.60
C THR A 162 4.51 -19.53 -9.28
N GLN A 163 3.93 -20.63 -8.81
CA GLN A 163 3.34 -20.72 -7.48
C GLN A 163 4.35 -20.38 -6.37
N ALA A 164 5.54 -20.99 -6.39
CA ALA A 164 6.57 -20.71 -5.38
C ALA A 164 7.01 -19.24 -5.38
N ILE A 165 7.07 -18.61 -6.57
CA ILE A 165 7.37 -17.17 -6.69
C ILE A 165 6.25 -16.34 -6.06
N LEU A 166 4.98 -16.59 -6.44
CA LEU A 166 3.82 -15.88 -5.93
C LEU A 166 3.64 -16.03 -4.41
N GLU A 167 3.94 -17.20 -3.86
CA GLU A 167 3.91 -17.46 -2.42
C GLU A 167 5.02 -16.71 -1.68
N LYS A 168 6.24 -16.75 -2.23
CA LYS A 168 7.37 -16.00 -1.65
C LYS A 168 7.08 -14.49 -1.65
N GLU A 169 6.60 -13.94 -2.75
CA GLU A 169 6.27 -12.51 -2.86
C GLU A 169 5.18 -12.11 -1.87
N TRP A 170 4.15 -12.94 -1.70
CA TRP A 170 3.12 -12.70 -0.70
C TRP A 170 3.70 -12.67 0.72
N ASN A 171 4.57 -13.63 1.06
CA ASN A 171 5.20 -13.68 2.38
C ASN A 171 6.10 -12.46 2.63
N ASP A 172 6.89 -12.05 1.64
CA ASP A 172 7.76 -10.88 1.72
C ASP A 172 6.94 -9.58 1.88
N LEU A 173 5.81 -9.47 1.19
CA LEU A 173 4.87 -8.35 1.32
C LEU A 173 4.25 -8.30 2.73
N GLN A 174 3.75 -9.44 3.22
CA GLN A 174 3.14 -9.55 4.54
C GLN A 174 4.13 -9.20 5.66
N LYS A 175 5.38 -9.66 5.54
CA LYS A 175 6.46 -9.30 6.46
C LYS A 175 6.73 -7.80 6.45
N SER A 176 6.85 -7.21 5.26
CA SER A 176 7.10 -5.77 5.11
C SER A 176 5.96 -4.91 5.68
N ALA A 177 4.71 -5.35 5.49
CA ALA A 177 3.52 -4.71 6.05
C ALA A 177 3.57 -4.70 7.59
N ASN A 178 3.85 -5.86 8.19
CA ASN A 178 3.96 -6.01 9.64
C ASN A 178 5.09 -5.17 10.23
N ASP A 179 6.26 -5.15 9.58
CA ASP A 179 7.42 -4.36 10.04
C ASP A 179 7.08 -2.85 10.07
N ILE A 180 6.29 -2.38 9.11
CA ILE A 180 5.84 -0.99 9.06
C ILE A 180 4.83 -0.73 10.18
N ASP A 181 3.81 -1.56 10.34
CA ASP A 181 2.82 -1.40 11.42
C ASP A 181 3.47 -1.39 12.82
N ILE A 182 4.48 -2.26 13.04
CA ILE A 182 5.25 -2.28 14.30
C ILE A 182 6.03 -0.97 14.50
N ASN A 183 6.69 -0.47 13.45
CA ASN A 183 7.46 0.77 13.51
C ASN A 183 6.56 1.99 13.76
N ILE A 184 5.42 2.07 13.07
CA ILE A 184 4.40 3.11 13.27
C ILE A 184 3.93 3.10 14.73
N LYS A 185 3.57 1.91 15.25
CA LYS A 185 3.12 1.75 16.62
C LYS A 185 4.18 2.21 17.63
N SER A 186 5.41 1.72 17.51
CA SER A 186 6.52 2.09 18.39
C SER A 186 6.80 3.61 18.39
N LYS A 187 6.74 4.24 17.21
CA LYS A 187 6.91 5.68 17.08
C LYS A 187 5.74 6.47 17.69
N SER A 188 4.52 5.99 17.51
CA SER A 188 3.35 6.62 18.12
C SER A 188 3.43 6.61 19.65
N GLU A 189 3.91 5.52 20.25
CA GLU A 189 4.17 5.41 21.70
C GLU A 189 5.25 6.39 22.17
N THR A 190 6.30 6.59 21.36
CA THR A 190 7.35 7.57 21.63
C THR A 190 6.81 9.00 21.61
N LEU A 191 5.98 9.34 20.62
CA LEU A 191 5.34 10.65 20.51
C LEU A 191 4.42 10.94 21.70
N ILE A 192 3.63 9.95 22.13
CA ILE A 192 2.78 10.05 23.33
C ILE A 192 3.65 10.32 24.57
N THR A 193 4.77 9.62 24.72
CA THR A 193 5.68 9.80 25.86
C THR A 193 6.30 11.20 25.88
N LEU A 194 6.71 11.73 24.72
CA LEU A 194 7.23 13.09 24.59
C LEU A 194 6.15 14.14 24.92
N LEU A 195 4.90 13.91 24.51
CA LEU A 195 3.79 14.78 24.83
C LEU A 195 3.52 14.86 26.34
N VAL A 196 3.54 13.73 27.04
CA VAL A 196 3.40 13.70 28.50
C VAL A 196 4.47 14.55 29.15
N ARG A 197 5.74 14.37 28.77
CA ARG A 197 6.86 15.17 29.28
C ARG A 197 6.71 16.66 28.99
N TYR A 198 6.25 17.01 27.79
CA TYR A 198 6.01 18.41 27.43
C TYR A 198 4.92 19.03 28.30
N ASN A 199 3.80 18.34 28.52
CA ASN A 199 2.71 18.80 29.37
C ASN A 199 3.12 18.96 30.85
N ASP A 200 4.05 18.15 31.34
CA ASP A 200 4.61 18.30 32.68
C ASP A 200 5.51 19.54 32.76
N LEU A 201 6.30 19.81 31.73
CA LEU A 201 7.13 21.01 31.62
C LEU A 201 6.28 22.29 31.54
N ASP A 202 5.20 22.26 30.75
CA ASP A 202 4.25 23.37 30.58
C ASP A 202 3.62 23.74 31.94
N ARG A 203 3.16 22.73 32.70
CA ARG A 203 2.66 22.91 34.07
C ARG A 203 3.70 23.49 35.02
N ALA A 204 4.95 23.02 34.93
CA ALA A 204 6.03 23.54 35.77
C ALA A 204 6.31 25.03 35.45
N LEU A 205 6.22 25.42 34.18
CA LEU A 205 6.38 26.80 33.74
C LEU A 205 5.25 27.71 34.24
N ASP A 206 4.00 27.23 34.19
CA ASP A 206 2.85 27.95 34.74
C ASP A 206 2.97 28.14 36.26
N ASN A 207 3.44 27.11 36.98
CA ASN A 207 3.68 27.20 38.42
C ASN A 207 4.77 28.24 38.75
N LEU A 208 5.90 28.22 38.03
CA LEU A 208 6.97 29.22 38.19
C LEU A 208 6.50 30.64 37.87
N SER A 209 5.69 30.80 36.81
CA SER A 209 5.08 32.09 36.45
C SER A 209 4.18 32.62 37.57
N THR A 210 3.42 31.73 38.22
CA THR A 210 2.56 32.07 39.35
C THR A 210 3.36 32.45 40.59
N GLU A 211 4.45 31.73 40.90
CA GLU A 211 5.38 32.10 41.98
C GLU A 211 6.09 33.44 41.73
N ILE A 212 6.55 33.71 40.51
CA ILE A 212 7.16 34.99 40.18
C ILE A 212 6.15 36.14 40.37
N LYS A 213 4.89 35.93 39.98
CA LYS A 213 3.82 36.91 40.22
C LYS A 213 3.60 37.12 41.71
N SER A 214 3.54 36.06 42.52
CA SER A 214 3.33 36.19 43.98
C SER A 214 4.49 36.92 44.66
N ILE A 215 5.74 36.65 44.28
CA ILE A 215 6.93 37.36 44.77
C ILE A 215 6.87 38.85 44.37
N ARG A 216 6.50 39.17 43.13
CA ARG A 216 6.37 40.57 42.69
C ARG A 216 5.28 41.31 43.46
N THR A 217 4.14 40.68 43.75
CA THR A 217 3.11 41.29 44.62
C THR A 217 3.60 41.49 46.04
N PHE A 218 4.44 40.60 46.57
CA PHE A 218 5.05 40.76 47.90
C PHE A 218 6.04 41.93 47.94
N GLN A 219 6.86 42.09 46.90
CA GLN A 219 7.79 43.22 46.77
C GLN A 219 7.11 44.58 46.51
N GLN A 220 5.85 44.57 46.06
CA GLN A 220 5.05 45.78 45.82
C GLN A 220 4.12 46.12 47.00
N GLN A 221 4.11 45.34 48.09
CA GLN A 221 3.44 45.78 49.31
C GLN A 221 4.15 47.03 49.83
N PRO A 222 3.41 48.13 50.09
CA PRO A 222 4.00 49.39 50.50
C PRO A 222 4.75 49.19 51.82
N THR A 223 5.95 49.77 51.90
CA THR A 223 6.84 49.78 53.08
C THR A 223 6.25 50.53 54.27
N ASP A 224 4.98 50.93 54.22
CA ASP A 224 4.33 51.77 55.23
C ASP A 224 4.40 51.17 56.65
N GLU A 225 4.34 49.83 56.78
CA GLU A 225 4.52 49.16 58.09
C GLU A 225 5.99 49.10 58.53
N PHE A 226 6.93 48.99 57.59
CA PHE A 226 8.36 48.94 57.89
C PHE A 226 8.92 50.32 58.25
N ASP A 227 8.45 51.36 57.55
CA ASP A 227 8.76 52.76 57.83
C ASP A 227 8.13 53.21 59.16
N GLN A 228 6.92 52.75 59.51
CA GLN A 228 6.35 52.94 60.84
C GLN A 228 7.14 52.23 61.94
N PHE A 229 7.63 51.01 61.70
CA PHE A 229 8.44 50.26 62.67
C PHE A 229 9.81 50.92 62.92
N ILE A 230 10.47 51.42 61.88
CA ILE A 230 11.74 52.17 62.00
C ILE A 230 11.53 53.46 62.80
N LEU A 231 10.44 54.21 62.53
CA LEU A 231 10.07 55.40 63.30
C LEU A 231 9.79 55.08 64.77
N GLN A 232 9.13 53.95 65.07
CA GLN A 232 8.85 53.52 66.45
C GLN A 232 10.12 53.10 67.21
N CYS A 233 11.11 52.50 66.52
CA CYS A 233 12.39 52.16 67.11
C CYS A 233 13.32 53.38 67.33
N GLN A 234 13.16 54.46 66.57
CA GLN A 234 13.93 55.70 66.75
C GLN A 234 13.43 56.57 67.92
N VAL A 235 12.15 56.49 68.27
CA VAL A 235 11.56 57.25 69.39
C VAL A 235 11.95 56.66 70.77
N ASN A 236 12.35 55.39 70.85
CA ASN A 236 12.72 54.73 72.11
C ASN A 236 14.22 54.82 72.49
N LYS A 237 14.96 55.79 71.93
CA LYS A 237 16.40 55.99 72.20
C LYS A 237 16.76 57.26 73.01
N PHE A 238 15.80 57.87 73.68
CA PHE A 238 16.06 58.93 74.66
C PHE A 238 15.48 58.59 76.03
#